data_AF-A0A436QVJ9-F1
#
_entry.id   AF-A0A436QVJ9-F1
#
_cell.length_a   1.000
_cell.length_b   1.000
_cell.length_c   1.000
_cell.angle_alpha   90.00
_cell.angle_beta   90.00
_cell.angle_gamma   90.00
#
_symmetry.space_group_name_H-M   'P 1'
#
loop_
_entity.id
_entity.type
_entity.pdbx_description
1 polymer ?
#
loop_
_entity_poly.entity_id
_entity_poly.type
_entity_poly.pdbx_seq_one_letter_code
_entity_poly.pdbx_strand_id
1 'polypeptide(L)'
;TRLRSVRREGNQLVAELASDFADGWRGERRVDQVVVEHGTAPLDDLYLALKPLSKNGGAVDYERLVNGGDIFPSRNAEGGFVLFRIGDAVASRNIHAAIYDGIRFGIRI
;
A
#
# COMPACT_ATOMS: atom_id res chain seq x y z
N THR A 1 4.34 19.66 -6.68
CA THR A 1 5.80 19.87 -6.51
C THR A 1 6.44 18.55 -6.12
N ARG A 2 7.50 18.13 -6.80
CA ARG A 2 8.23 16.87 -6.62
C ARG A 2 9.71 17.18 -6.40
N LEU A 3 10.38 16.42 -5.54
CA LEU A 3 11.83 16.46 -5.40
C LEU A 3 12.51 15.80 -6.61
N ARG A 4 13.40 16.52 -7.29
CA ARG A 4 14.18 16.02 -8.45
C ARG A 4 15.57 15.55 -8.06
N SER A 5 16.27 16.33 -7.24
CA SER A 5 17.62 16.03 -6.80
C SER A 5 17.90 16.69 -5.44
N VAL A 6 18.87 16.12 -4.72
CA VAL A 6 19.44 16.71 -3.51
C VAL A 6 20.95 16.69 -3.68
N ARG A 7 21.60 17.85 -3.55
CA ARG A 7 23.06 17.96 -3.56
C ARG A 7 23.55 18.64 -2.29
N ARG A 8 24.79 18.37 -1.91
CA ARG A 8 25.45 19.05 -0.78
C ARG A 8 26.12 20.32 -1.26
N GLU A 9 25.98 21.42 -0.51
CA GLU A 9 26.67 22.69 -0.74
C GLU A 9 27.22 23.20 0.60
N GLY A 10 28.53 23.07 0.81
CA GLY A 10 29.14 23.34 2.13
C GLY A 10 28.57 22.43 3.21
N ASN A 11 28.05 23.04 4.28
CA ASN A 11 27.36 22.35 5.38
C ASN A 11 25.84 22.19 5.18
N GLN A 12 25.28 22.62 4.04
CA GLN A 12 23.85 22.57 3.75
C GLN A 12 23.51 21.58 2.63
N LEU A 13 22.22 21.31 2.48
CA LEU A 13 21.63 20.60 1.34
C LEU A 13 20.88 21.57 0.44
N VAL A 14 21.03 21.40 -0.87
CA VAL A 14 20.23 22.10 -1.89
C VAL A 14 19.31 21.09 -2.56
N ALA A 15 18.02 21.25 -2.34
CA ALA A 15 16.95 20.47 -2.95
C ALA A 15 16.45 21.16 -4.22
N GLU A 16 16.46 20.44 -5.35
CA GLU A 16 15.81 20.89 -6.58
C GLU A 16 14.38 20.36 -6.63
N LEU A 17 13.41 21.27 -6.74
CA LEU A 17 11.98 20.97 -6.82
C LEU A 17 11.48 21.27 -8.23
N ALA A 18 10.61 20.40 -8.76
CA ALA A 18 9.91 20.60 -10.03
C ALA A 18 8.40 20.41 -9.87
N SER A 19 7.61 20.77 -10.88
CA SER A 19 6.16 20.52 -10.91
C SER A 19 5.82 19.59 -12.07
N ASP A 20 5.00 18.59 -11.81
CA ASP A 20 4.44 17.73 -12.86
C ASP A 20 3.29 18.42 -13.61
N PHE A 21 2.83 19.58 -13.13
CA PHE A 21 1.71 20.35 -13.69
C PHE A 21 2.13 21.72 -14.27
N ALA A 22 3.41 22.05 -14.19
CA ALA A 22 3.96 23.29 -14.73
C ALA A 22 5.30 22.97 -15.40
N ASP A 23 5.22 22.59 -16.67
CA ASP A 23 6.38 22.22 -17.46
C ASP A 23 7.42 23.34 -17.46
N GLY A 24 8.68 22.96 -17.26
CA GLY A 24 9.82 23.88 -17.16
C GLY A 24 9.99 24.58 -15.82
N TRP A 25 9.01 24.55 -14.90
CA TRP A 25 9.18 25.15 -13.58
C TRP A 25 10.18 24.35 -12.73
N ARG A 26 11.16 25.05 -12.17
CA ARG A 26 12.17 24.53 -11.23
C ARG A 26 12.44 25.55 -10.14
N GLY A 27 12.72 25.07 -8.94
CA GLY A 27 13.10 25.92 -7.81
C GLY A 27 14.07 25.22 -6.87
N GLU A 28 15.04 25.97 -6.37
CA GLU A 28 15.99 25.47 -5.36
C GLU A 28 15.59 25.89 -3.95
N ARG A 29 15.85 25.00 -2.99
CA ARG A 29 15.71 25.26 -1.56
C ARG A 29 16.95 24.81 -0.81
N ARG A 30 17.54 25.72 -0.03
CA ARG A 30 18.63 25.42 0.91
C ARG A 30 18.02 25.03 2.25
N VAL A 31 18.38 23.86 2.75
CA VAL A 31 17.87 23.28 3.99
C VAL A 31 18.97 22.51 4.70
N ASP A 32 18.84 22.35 6.02
CA ASP A 32 19.78 21.54 6.81
C ASP A 32 19.46 20.03 6.71
N GLN A 33 18.21 19.69 6.39
CA GLN A 33 17.75 18.30 6.28
C GLN A 33 16.69 18.15 5.18
N VAL A 34 16.72 17.01 4.50
CA VAL A 34 15.63 16.54 3.63
C VAL A 34 15.09 15.24 4.23
N VAL A 35 13.80 15.20 4.52
CA VAL A 35 13.09 13.98 4.94
C VAL A 35 12.24 13.51 3.77
N VAL A 36 12.49 12.29 3.30
CA VAL A 36 11.70 11.66 2.24
C VAL A 36 10.79 10.63 2.87
N GLU A 37 9.49 10.83 2.73
CA GLU A 37 8.45 9.87 3.07
C GLU A 37 7.85 9.39 1.74
N HIS A 38 7.95 8.09 1.45
CA HIS A 38 7.49 7.48 0.20
C HIS A 38 6.47 6.37 0.46
N GLY A 39 5.68 6.51 1.53
CA GLY A 39 4.79 5.47 2.00
C GLY A 39 5.52 4.17 2.32
N THR A 40 4.72 3.11 2.46
CA THR A 40 5.20 1.74 2.63
C THR A 40 4.85 0.95 1.37
N ALA A 41 5.84 0.27 0.79
CA ALA A 41 5.59 -0.75 -0.23
C ALA A 41 5.20 -2.06 0.46
N PRO A 42 4.09 -2.71 0.07
CA PRO A 42 3.73 -3.99 0.64
C PRO A 42 4.75 -5.07 0.24
N LEU A 43 5.16 -5.91 1.20
CA LEU A 43 5.94 -7.12 0.92
C LEU A 43 4.98 -8.20 0.37
N ASP A 44 4.67 -8.13 -0.92
CA ASP A 44 3.60 -8.90 -1.55
C ASP A 44 4.04 -10.17 -2.28
N ASP A 45 5.35 -10.43 -2.40
CA ASP A 45 5.91 -11.62 -3.08
C ASP A 45 5.27 -12.92 -2.60
N LEU A 46 5.22 -13.14 -1.27
CA LEU A 46 4.61 -14.34 -0.70
C LEU A 46 3.11 -14.41 -1.00
N TYR A 47 2.41 -13.28 -0.92
CA TYR A 47 0.98 -13.23 -1.24
C TYR A 47 0.75 -13.59 -2.71
N LEU A 48 1.54 -13.05 -3.63
CA LEU A 48 1.43 -13.32 -5.06
C LEU A 48 1.76 -14.78 -5.39
N ALA A 49 2.76 -15.36 -4.73
CA ALA A 49 3.09 -16.79 -4.87
C ALA A 49 1.97 -17.71 -4.37
N LEU A 50 1.30 -17.35 -3.27
CA LEU A 50 0.21 -18.15 -2.69
C LEU A 50 -1.14 -17.94 -3.38
N LYS A 51 -1.38 -16.78 -3.99
CA LYS A 51 -2.65 -16.42 -4.62
C LYS A 51 -3.21 -17.48 -5.60
N PRO A 52 -2.44 -18.03 -6.56
CA PRO A 52 -2.97 -19.04 -7.48
C PRO A 52 -3.30 -20.37 -6.77
N LEU A 53 -2.68 -20.66 -5.62
CA LEU A 53 -2.89 -21.89 -4.83
C LEU A 53 -4.09 -21.76 -3.87
N SER A 54 -4.56 -20.54 -3.60
CA SER A 54 -5.66 -20.29 -2.68
C SER A 54 -7.02 -20.65 -3.28
N LYS A 55 -7.94 -21.13 -2.44
CA LYS A 55 -9.33 -21.47 -2.79
C LYS A 55 -10.07 -20.27 -3.38
N ASN A 56 -9.83 -19.09 -2.84
CA ASN A 56 -10.52 -17.86 -3.25
C ASN A 56 -9.77 -17.05 -4.32
N GLY A 57 -8.58 -17.48 -4.75
CA GLY A 57 -7.75 -16.72 -5.68
C GLY A 57 -7.39 -15.31 -5.19
N GLY A 58 -7.34 -15.11 -3.86
CA GLY A 58 -7.17 -13.81 -3.22
C GLY A 58 -8.38 -12.86 -3.31
N ALA A 59 -9.55 -13.33 -3.77
CA ALA A 59 -10.75 -12.51 -3.89
C ALA A 59 -11.53 -12.43 -2.58
N VAL A 60 -12.08 -11.25 -2.31
CA VAL A 60 -13.01 -10.96 -1.21
C VAL A 60 -14.28 -10.38 -1.82
N ASP A 61 -15.44 -10.91 -1.45
CA ASP A 61 -16.72 -10.32 -1.80
C ASP A 61 -17.04 -9.19 -0.80
N TYR A 62 -16.79 -7.94 -1.21
CA TYR A 62 -16.97 -6.77 -0.35
C TYR A 62 -18.44 -6.48 -0.03
N GLU A 63 -19.37 -6.78 -0.95
CA GLU A 63 -20.80 -6.64 -0.68
C GLU A 63 -21.22 -7.60 0.43
N ARG A 64 -20.77 -8.86 0.37
CA ARG A 64 -21.02 -9.82 1.44
C ARG A 64 -20.24 -9.50 2.71
N LEU A 65 -19.05 -8.91 2.60
CA LEU A 65 -18.28 -8.47 3.77
C LEU A 65 -19.07 -7.45 4.60
N VAL A 66 -19.79 -6.56 3.94
CA VAL A 66 -20.64 -5.53 4.57
C VAL A 66 -22.01 -6.08 4.97
N ASN A 67 -22.68 -6.81 4.08
CA ASN A 67 -24.10 -7.16 4.23
C ASN A 67 -24.36 -8.53 4.86
N GLY A 68 -23.33 -9.38 5.02
CA GLY A 68 -23.50 -10.75 5.51
C GLY A 68 -23.33 -11.82 4.41
N GLY A 69 -23.23 -13.08 4.84
CA GLY A 69 -23.00 -14.24 3.96
C GLY A 69 -21.53 -14.64 3.82
N ASP A 70 -21.26 -15.61 2.94
CA ASP A 70 -19.90 -16.11 2.66
C ASP A 70 -19.07 -15.07 1.90
N ILE A 71 -17.98 -14.61 2.52
CA ILE A 71 -17.16 -13.51 2.00
C ILE A 71 -16.04 -13.98 1.06
N PHE A 72 -15.81 -15.29 0.93
CA PHE A 72 -14.72 -15.85 0.13
C PHE A 72 -15.26 -16.71 -1.01
N PRO A 73 -15.34 -16.16 -2.24
CA PRO A 73 -15.82 -16.93 -3.38
C PRO A 73 -14.88 -18.10 -3.69
N SER A 74 -15.42 -19.28 -3.98
CA SER A 74 -14.62 -20.42 -4.42
C SER A 74 -14.22 -20.26 -5.89
N ARG A 75 -12.95 -19.95 -6.15
CA ARG A 75 -12.39 -19.74 -7.50
C ARG A 75 -11.42 -20.82 -7.94
N ASN A 76 -10.85 -21.56 -6.99
CA ASN A 76 -9.98 -22.69 -7.22
C ASN A 76 -10.47 -23.88 -6.39
N ALA A 77 -11.01 -24.91 -7.05
CA ALA A 77 -11.54 -26.10 -6.38
C ALA A 77 -10.47 -26.94 -5.68
N GLU A 78 -9.22 -26.88 -6.18
CA GLU A 78 -8.06 -27.59 -5.61
C GLU A 78 -7.40 -26.80 -4.47
N GLY A 79 -7.85 -25.57 -4.21
CA GLY A 79 -7.24 -24.70 -3.21
C GLY A 79 -7.58 -25.13 -1.78
N GLY A 80 -6.56 -25.40 -0.97
CA GLY A 80 -6.71 -25.86 0.42
C GLY A 80 -6.85 -24.75 1.47
N PHE A 81 -6.70 -23.49 1.09
CA PHE A 81 -6.68 -22.37 2.03
C PHE A 81 -7.31 -21.11 1.43
N VAL A 82 -7.82 -20.24 2.29
CA VAL A 82 -8.27 -18.88 1.93
C VAL A 82 -7.12 -17.90 2.12
N LEU A 83 -6.98 -16.95 1.20
CA LEU A 83 -5.95 -15.92 1.22
C LEU A 83 -6.56 -14.52 1.09
N PHE A 84 -6.17 -13.61 1.97
CA PHE A 84 -6.51 -12.18 1.89
C PHE A 84 -5.41 -11.35 2.57
N ARG A 85 -5.47 -10.03 2.41
CA ARG A 85 -4.53 -9.06 2.98
C ARG A 85 -5.28 -8.10 3.89
N ILE A 86 -4.61 -7.58 4.92
CA ILE A 86 -5.14 -6.54 5.82
C ILE A 86 -4.10 -5.43 6.02
N GLY A 87 -4.53 -4.23 6.39
CA GLY A 87 -3.63 -3.14 6.76
C GLY A 87 -2.65 -2.75 5.65
N ASP A 88 -1.37 -2.58 6.00
CA ASP A 88 -0.35 -2.07 5.07
C ASP A 88 -0.08 -3.03 3.89
N ALA A 89 -0.44 -4.32 4.02
CA ALA A 89 -0.40 -5.25 2.89
C ALA A 89 -1.44 -4.91 1.81
N VAL A 90 -2.48 -4.13 2.13
CA VAL A 90 -3.48 -3.60 1.20
C VAL A 90 -3.13 -2.18 0.78
N ALA A 91 -2.93 -1.29 1.76
CA ALA A 91 -2.55 0.10 1.54
C ALA A 91 -2.00 0.69 2.85
N SER A 92 -0.85 1.36 2.78
CA SER A 92 -0.24 2.09 3.90
C SER A 92 -1.11 3.31 4.27
N ARG A 93 -2.01 3.14 5.24
CA ARG A 93 -2.91 4.20 5.74
C ARG A 93 -2.54 4.58 7.17
N ASN A 94 -3.52 4.55 8.08
CA ASN A 94 -3.32 4.76 9.51
C ASN A 94 -3.58 3.47 10.29
N ILE A 95 -3.09 3.43 11.53
CA ILE A 95 -3.20 2.27 12.42
C ILE A 95 -4.65 1.83 12.65
N HIS A 96 -5.60 2.76 12.74
CA HIS A 96 -7.01 2.43 12.93
C HIS A 96 -7.57 1.66 11.74
N ALA A 97 -7.22 2.04 10.51
CA ALA A 97 -7.64 1.32 9.31
C ALA A 97 -7.14 -0.12 9.32
N ALA A 98 -5.87 -0.36 9.68
CA ALA A 98 -5.31 -1.71 9.79
C ALA A 98 -6.00 -2.55 10.87
N ILE A 99 -6.29 -1.95 12.03
CA ILE A 99 -7.04 -2.61 13.11
C ILE A 99 -8.45 -2.97 12.65
N TYR A 100 -9.16 -2.03 12.00
CA TYR A 100 -10.53 -2.28 11.53
C TYR A 100 -10.58 -3.31 10.40
N ASP A 101 -9.57 -3.41 9.54
CA ASP A 101 -9.47 -4.51 8.57
C ASP A 101 -9.35 -5.86 9.29
N GLY A 102 -8.43 -5.96 10.26
CA GLY A 102 -8.25 -7.17 11.06
C GLY A 102 -9.52 -7.60 11.78
N ILE A 103 -10.21 -6.68 12.46
CA ILE A 103 -11.49 -6.96 13.15
C ILE A 103 -12.55 -7.40 12.13
N ARG A 104 -12.69 -6.68 11.01
CA ARG A 104 -13.73 -6.97 10.02
C ARG A 104 -13.58 -8.35 9.40
N PHE A 105 -12.37 -8.81 9.13
CA PHE A 105 -12.17 -10.20 8.70
C PHE A 105 -12.31 -11.17 9.86
N GLY A 106 -11.75 -10.87 11.03
CA GLY A 106 -11.76 -11.74 12.21
C GLY A 106 -13.15 -12.11 12.72
N ILE A 107 -14.16 -11.27 12.53
CA ILE A 107 -15.56 -11.57 12.90
C ILE A 107 -16.33 -12.34 11.80
N ARG A 108 -15.73 -12.55 10.63
CA ARG A 108 -16.39 -13.14 9.45
C ARG A 108 -15.76 -14.48 9.04
N ILE A 109 -14.56 -14.79 9.54
CA ILE A 109 -13.86 -16.08 9.41
C ILE A 109 -14.18 -16.99 10.58
#